data_AF-A0A348PP05-F1
#
_entry.id   AF-A0A348PP05-F1
#
_cell.length_a   1.000
_cell.length_b   1.000
_cell.length_c   1.000
_cell.angle_alpha   90.00
_cell.angle_beta   90.00
_cell.angle_gamma   90.00
#
_symmetry.space_group_name_H-M   'P 1'
#
loop_
_entity.id
_entity.type
_entity.pdbx_description
1 polymer ?
#
loop_
_entity_poly.entity_id
_entity_poly.type
_entity_poly.pdbx_seq_one_letter_code
_entity_poly.pdbx_strand_id
1 'polypeptide(L)'
;MSNSLKKKTLIASSIIAVIILGFFREFLFTHINEQLFALWYDEPSRASDAIPCLKSVDYYTLYYTKWFLTALFSVLFYGVTIGLLKIIFDTSYWKEILIIYGVLIACSVITMAYGYATNTLEETYLLARLFMGVAQSPLVLMVMIPGIWLRKRSS
;
A
#
# COMPACT_ATOMS: atom_id res chain seq x y z
N MET A 1 -21.15 27.94 2.20
CA MET A 1 -20.26 27.13 3.07
C MET A 1 -18.87 27.75 3.02
N SER A 2 -18.39 28.29 4.15
CA SER A 2 -17.07 28.95 4.26
C SER A 2 -15.96 28.05 3.67
N ASN A 3 -15.00 28.63 2.94
CA ASN A 3 -13.87 27.91 2.34
C ASN A 3 -13.10 27.07 3.37
N SER A 4 -13.04 27.54 4.62
CA SER A 4 -12.45 26.81 5.74
C SER A 4 -13.23 25.53 6.11
N LEU A 5 -14.56 25.59 6.10
CA LEU A 5 -15.41 24.43 6.43
C LEU A 5 -15.32 23.36 5.33
N LYS A 6 -15.33 23.76 4.06
CA LYS A 6 -15.13 22.84 2.93
C LYS A 6 -13.78 22.12 3.03
N LYS A 7 -12.70 22.86 3.30
CA LYS A 7 -11.35 22.30 3.46
C LYS A 7 -11.29 21.27 4.59
N LYS A 8 -11.88 21.57 5.76
CA LYS A 8 -11.95 20.64 6.90
C LYS A 8 -12.74 19.37 6.58
N THR A 9 -13.92 19.50 5.96
CA THR A 9 -14.74 18.34 5.55
C THR A 9 -13.99 17.47 4.55
N LEU A 10 -13.28 18.08 3.59
CA LEU A 10 -12.54 17.37 2.56
C LEU A 10 -11.34 16.61 3.16
N ILE A 11 -10.61 17.21 4.09
CA ILE A 11 -9.56 16.52 4.86
C ILE A 11 -10.13 15.33 5.64
N ALA A 12 -11.22 15.53 6.39
CA ALA A 12 -11.85 14.46 7.16
C ALA A 12 -12.31 13.30 6.26
N SER A 13 -12.95 13.61 5.12
CA SER A 13 -13.37 12.60 4.14
C SER A 13 -12.18 11.85 3.53
N SER A 14 -11.06 12.54 3.30
CA SER A 14 -9.83 11.93 2.76
C SER A 14 -9.19 10.98 3.77
N ILE A 15 -9.18 11.33 5.06
CA ILE A 15 -8.69 10.45 6.14
C ILE A 15 -9.56 9.19 6.24
N ILE A 16 -10.88 9.34 6.22
CA ILE A 16 -11.81 8.20 6.22
C ILE A 16 -11.56 7.31 4.99
N ALA A 17 -11.40 7.90 3.81
CA ALA A 17 -11.10 7.15 2.59
C ALA A 17 -9.78 6.37 2.69
N VAL A 18 -8.72 6.97 3.26
CA VAL A 18 -7.43 6.30 3.51
C VAL A 18 -7.60 5.10 4.45
N ILE A 19 -8.38 5.26 5.53
CA ILE A 19 -8.62 4.18 6.50
C ILE A 19 -9.39 3.03 5.83
N ILE A 20 -10.46 3.34 5.10
CA ILE A 20 -11.25 2.34 4.38
C ILE A 20 -10.38 1.62 3.34
N LEU A 21 -9.58 2.36 2.58
CA LEU A 21 -8.68 1.79 1.57
C LEU A 21 -7.65 0.85 2.21
N GLY A 22 -7.07 1.24 3.34
CA GLY A 22 -6.12 0.41 4.10
C GLY A 22 -6.75 -0.86 4.63
N PHE A 23 -7.96 -0.77 5.21
CA PHE A 23 -8.69 -1.94 5.70
C PHE A 23 -9.08 -2.89 4.56
N PHE A 24 -9.60 -2.34 3.46
CA PHE A 24 -9.98 -3.12 2.28
C PHE A 24 -8.77 -3.83 1.66
N ARG A 25 -7.63 -3.14 1.57
CA ARG A 25 -6.36 -3.73 1.15
C ARG A 25 -6.01 -4.92 2.03
N GLU A 26 -5.94 -4.73 3.35
CA GLU A 26 -5.54 -5.80 4.27
C GLU A 26 -6.50 -7.01 4.21
N PHE A 27 -7.80 -6.74 4.13
CA PHE A 27 -8.84 -7.76 3.96
C PHE A 27 -8.60 -8.60 2.70
N LEU A 28 -8.42 -7.95 1.54
CA LEU A 28 -8.17 -8.65 0.27
C LEU A 28 -6.86 -9.46 0.31
N PHE A 29 -5.76 -8.87 0.74
CA PHE A 29 -4.45 -9.54 0.75
C PHE A 29 -4.41 -10.72 1.70
N THR A 30 -5.07 -10.63 2.86
CA THR A 30 -5.17 -11.75 3.81
C THR A 30 -5.93 -12.91 3.17
N HIS A 31 -7.09 -12.67 2.57
CA HIS A 31 -7.86 -13.73 1.94
C HIS A 31 -7.20 -14.35 0.71
N ILE A 32 -6.48 -13.55 -0.10
CA ILE A 32 -5.70 -14.08 -1.23
C ILE A 32 -4.56 -14.98 -0.71
N ASN A 33 -3.87 -14.59 0.36
CA ASN A 33 -2.80 -15.41 0.92
C ASN A 33 -3.33 -16.72 1.53
N GLU A 34 -4.46 -16.68 2.23
CA GLU A 34 -5.11 -17.89 2.77
C GLU A 34 -5.51 -18.86 1.65
N GLN A 35 -6.06 -18.35 0.54
CA GLN A 35 -6.38 -19.19 -0.62
C GLN A 35 -5.13 -19.76 -1.30
N LEU A 36 -4.07 -18.95 -1.45
CA LEU A 36 -2.79 -19.42 -2.00
C LEU A 36 -2.17 -20.50 -1.12
N PHE A 37 -2.26 -20.36 0.21
CA PHE A 37 -1.80 -21.37 1.16
C PHE A 37 -2.59 -22.67 1.02
N ALA A 38 -3.92 -22.59 0.96
CA ALA A 38 -4.81 -23.74 0.78
C ALA A 38 -4.51 -24.51 -0.51
N LEU A 39 -4.34 -23.80 -1.64
CA LEU A 39 -4.00 -24.40 -2.93
C LEU A 39 -2.59 -25.00 -2.96
N TRP A 40 -1.64 -24.45 -2.20
CA TRP A 40 -0.26 -24.95 -2.16
C TRP A 40 -0.10 -26.20 -1.30
N TYR A 41 -0.83 -26.28 -0.19
CA TYR A 41 -0.76 -27.39 0.78
C TYR A 41 -1.89 -28.42 0.62
N ASP A 42 -2.78 -28.25 -0.37
CA ASP A 42 -3.95 -29.10 -0.63
C ASP A 42 -4.89 -29.24 0.59
N GLU A 43 -5.00 -28.16 1.37
CA GLU A 43 -5.82 -28.05 2.59
C GLU A 43 -7.12 -27.28 2.30
N PRO A 44 -8.22 -27.51 3.05
CA PRO A 44 -9.45 -26.76 2.85
C PRO A 44 -9.25 -25.27 3.12
N SER A 45 -9.64 -24.45 2.14
CA SER A 45 -9.49 -23.00 2.23
C SER A 45 -10.24 -22.40 3.40
N ARG A 46 -9.48 -21.72 4.28
CA ARG A 46 -10.00 -20.85 5.34
C ARG A 46 -10.38 -19.46 4.84
N ALA A 47 -10.22 -19.18 3.55
CA ALA A 47 -10.67 -17.92 2.97
C ALA A 47 -12.18 -17.77 3.17
N SER A 48 -12.61 -16.54 3.52
CA SER A 48 -14.00 -16.23 3.77
C SER A 48 -14.85 -16.53 2.53
N ASP A 49 -16.04 -17.11 2.74
CA ASP A 49 -17.05 -17.28 1.69
C ASP A 49 -17.55 -15.95 1.11
N ALA A 50 -17.18 -14.82 1.72
CA ALA A 50 -17.52 -13.47 1.26
C ALA A 50 -16.97 -13.13 -0.14
N ILE A 51 -15.98 -13.88 -0.65
CA ILE A 51 -15.47 -13.70 -2.01
C ILE A 51 -15.48 -15.05 -2.75
N PRO A 52 -16.63 -15.50 -3.24
CA PRO A 52 -16.75 -16.82 -3.89
C PRO A 52 -15.87 -16.94 -5.15
N CYS A 53 -15.61 -15.82 -5.83
CA CYS A 53 -14.70 -15.79 -6.98
C CYS A 53 -13.24 -16.05 -6.63
N LEU A 54 -12.84 -15.96 -5.36
CA LEU A 54 -11.47 -16.28 -4.94
C LEU A 54 -11.25 -17.80 -4.87
N LYS A 55 -12.29 -18.58 -4.56
CA LYS A 55 -12.20 -20.04 -4.36
C LYS A 55 -12.17 -20.83 -5.67
N SER A 56 -12.67 -20.25 -6.76
CA SER A 56 -12.76 -20.89 -8.08
C SER A 56 -11.56 -20.62 -8.99
N VAL A 57 -10.55 -19.87 -8.51
CA VAL A 57 -9.44 -19.39 -9.32
C VAL A 57 -8.18 -20.22 -9.04
N ASP A 58 -7.42 -20.52 -10.10
CA ASP A 58 -6.17 -21.29 -10.03
C ASP A 58 -5.04 -20.54 -9.29
N TYR A 59 -4.09 -21.28 -8.73
CA TYR A 59 -2.97 -20.76 -7.92
C TYR A 59 -2.20 -19.65 -8.65
N TYR A 60 -1.82 -19.88 -9.91
CA TYR A 60 -1.03 -18.90 -10.66
C TYR A 60 -1.82 -17.63 -10.93
N THR A 61 -3.12 -17.76 -11.20
CA THR A 61 -4.00 -16.61 -11.44
C THR A 61 -4.13 -15.76 -10.18
N LEU A 62 -4.31 -16.37 -9.01
CA LEU A 62 -4.30 -15.69 -7.71
C LEU A 62 -2.96 -15.01 -7.42
N TYR A 63 -1.86 -15.69 -7.72
CA TYR A 63 -0.50 -15.18 -7.51
C TYR A 63 -0.25 -13.91 -8.33
N TYR A 64 -0.55 -13.91 -9.64
CA TYR A 64 -0.41 -12.71 -10.48
C TYR A 64 -1.40 -11.61 -10.10
N THR A 65 -2.62 -11.96 -9.73
CA THR A 65 -3.62 -10.99 -9.25
C THR A 65 -3.12 -10.25 -8.01
N LYS A 66 -2.43 -10.93 -7.10
CA LYS A 66 -1.79 -10.31 -5.93
C LYS A 66 -0.77 -9.25 -6.31
N TRP A 67 0.09 -9.53 -7.31
CA TRP A 67 1.07 -8.57 -7.81
C TRP A 67 0.40 -7.37 -8.50
N PHE A 68 -0.65 -7.61 -9.29
CA PHE A 68 -1.44 -6.54 -9.88
C PHE A 68 -2.10 -5.66 -8.81
N LEU A 69 -2.73 -6.27 -7.79
CA LEU A 69 -3.31 -5.54 -6.66
C LEU A 69 -2.25 -4.75 -5.89
N THR A 70 -1.05 -5.29 -5.75
CA THR A 70 0.09 -4.60 -5.11
C THR A 70 0.41 -3.31 -5.87
N ALA A 71 0.51 -3.37 -7.19
CA ALA A 71 0.72 -2.18 -8.01
C ALA A 71 -0.47 -1.21 -7.92
N LEU A 72 -1.71 -1.72 -8.03
CA LEU A 72 -2.94 -0.92 -7.97
C LEU A 72 -3.05 -0.15 -6.65
N PHE A 73 -2.92 -0.83 -5.51
CA PHE A 73 -2.99 -0.17 -4.20
C PHE A 73 -1.86 0.84 -4.01
N SER A 74 -0.66 0.56 -4.51
CA SER A 74 0.46 1.52 -4.43
C SER A 74 0.13 2.81 -5.20
N VAL A 75 -0.45 2.70 -6.40
CA VAL A 75 -0.89 3.86 -7.18
C VAL A 75 -2.04 4.62 -6.50
N LEU A 76 -3.00 3.89 -5.91
CA LEU A 76 -4.11 4.51 -5.17
C LEU A 76 -3.59 5.29 -3.95
N PHE A 77 -2.72 4.69 -3.13
CA PHE A 77 -2.11 5.37 -1.99
C PHE A 77 -1.23 6.55 -2.40
N TYR A 78 -0.50 6.44 -3.50
CA TYR A 78 0.27 7.55 -4.08
C TYR A 78 -0.63 8.73 -4.45
N GLY A 79 -1.72 8.47 -5.19
CA GLY A 79 -2.68 9.50 -5.60
C GLY A 79 -3.37 10.17 -4.42
N VAL A 80 -3.81 9.38 -3.44
CA VAL A 80 -4.44 9.90 -2.22
C VAL A 80 -3.45 10.74 -1.41
N THR A 81 -2.19 10.31 -1.32
CA THR A 81 -1.14 11.08 -0.60
C THR A 81 -0.90 12.44 -1.26
N ILE A 82 -0.78 12.50 -2.59
CA ILE A 82 -0.64 13.76 -3.32
C ILE A 82 -1.86 14.65 -3.10
N GLY A 83 -3.06 14.09 -3.24
CA GLY A 83 -4.31 14.82 -3.07
C GLY A 83 -4.38 15.46 -1.68
N LEU A 84 -4.14 14.67 -0.65
CA LEU A 84 -4.25 15.09 0.76
C LEU A 84 -3.18 16.14 1.11
N LEU A 85 -1.93 15.99 0.67
CA LEU A 85 -0.90 17.03 0.87
C LEU A 85 -1.22 18.32 0.11
N LYS A 86 -1.76 18.23 -1.11
CA LYS A 86 -2.21 19.41 -1.88
C LYS A 86 -3.32 20.16 -1.14
N ILE A 87 -4.23 19.43 -0.49
CA ILE A 87 -5.29 20.04 0.33
C ILE A 87 -4.69 20.68 1.58
N ILE A 88 -3.81 20.00 2.33
CA ILE A 88 -3.27 20.54 3.60
C ILE A 88 -2.38 21.76 3.36
N PHE A 89 -1.40 21.65 2.46
CA PHE A 89 -0.32 22.62 2.31
C PHE A 89 -0.48 23.56 1.11
N ASP A 90 -1.59 23.45 0.37
CA ASP A 90 -1.91 24.21 -0.87
C ASP A 90 -0.80 24.12 -1.95
N THR A 91 0.07 23.10 -1.85
CA THR A 91 1.26 22.89 -2.69
C THR A 91 1.37 21.40 -3.02
N SER A 92 1.78 21.09 -4.25
CA SER A 92 1.90 19.70 -4.71
C SER A 92 3.33 19.20 -4.53
N TYR A 93 3.52 18.22 -3.65
CA TYR A 93 4.80 17.56 -3.36
C TYR A 93 4.95 16.22 -4.11
N TRP A 94 4.44 16.17 -5.35
CA TRP A 94 4.40 14.92 -6.12
C TRP A 94 5.79 14.36 -6.43
N LYS A 95 6.79 15.22 -6.63
CA LYS A 95 8.18 14.79 -6.91
C LYS A 95 8.80 14.11 -5.69
N GLU A 96 8.64 14.69 -4.51
CA GLU A 96 9.15 14.11 -3.25
C GLU A 96 8.47 12.77 -2.95
N ILE A 97 7.16 12.66 -3.15
CA ILE A 97 6.44 11.40 -2.98
C ILE A 97 6.94 10.36 -4.00
N LEU A 98 7.15 10.76 -5.27
CA LEU A 98 7.65 9.85 -6.30
C LEU A 98 9.02 9.29 -5.94
N ILE A 99 9.91 10.13 -5.38
CA ILE A 99 11.23 9.69 -4.90
C ILE A 99 11.07 8.67 -3.77
N ILE A 100 10.21 8.94 -2.77
CA ILE A 100 9.97 8.01 -1.66
C ILE A 100 9.46 6.66 -2.17
N TYR A 101 8.46 6.67 -3.05
CA TYR A 101 7.93 5.43 -3.64
C TYR A 101 8.99 4.70 -4.48
N GLY A 102 9.77 5.44 -5.27
CA GLY A 102 10.89 4.89 -6.04
C GLY A 102 11.93 4.20 -5.15
N VAL A 103 12.28 4.81 -4.02
CA VAL A 103 13.20 4.22 -3.03
C VAL A 103 12.58 2.97 -2.40
N LEU A 104 11.32 3.00 -1.99
CA LEU A 104 10.65 1.83 -1.40
C LEU A 104 10.62 0.64 -2.38
N ILE A 105 10.30 0.90 -3.64
CA ILE A 105 10.29 -0.13 -4.70
C ILE A 105 11.72 -0.64 -4.95
N ALA A 106 12.70 0.25 -5.06
CA ALA A 106 14.10 -0.13 -5.25
C ALA A 106 14.60 -0.99 -4.08
N CYS A 107 14.31 -0.61 -2.84
CA CYS A 107 14.62 -1.41 -1.65
C CYS A 107 13.98 -2.80 -1.74
N SER A 108 12.69 -2.88 -2.09
CA SER A 108 12.00 -4.17 -2.25
C SER A 108 12.67 -5.08 -3.29
N VAL A 109 13.01 -4.53 -4.46
CA VAL A 109 13.67 -5.27 -5.54
C VAL A 109 15.07 -5.72 -5.14
N ILE A 110 15.87 -4.83 -4.53
CA ILE A 110 17.23 -5.15 -4.07
C ILE A 110 17.19 -6.24 -3.01
N THR A 111 16.26 -6.16 -2.05
CA THR A 111 16.10 -7.19 -1.01
C THR A 111 15.73 -8.55 -1.61
N MET A 112 14.79 -8.60 -2.57
CA MET A 112 14.47 -9.84 -3.29
C MET A 112 15.67 -10.39 -4.05
N ALA A 113 16.40 -9.54 -4.79
CA ALA A 113 17.58 -9.93 -5.55
C ALA A 113 18.69 -10.49 -4.64
N TYR A 114 18.88 -9.89 -3.46
CA TYR A 114 19.78 -10.40 -2.43
C TYR A 114 19.35 -11.79 -1.93
N GLY A 115 18.05 -11.98 -1.66
CA GLY A 115 17.49 -13.27 -1.26
C GLY A 115 17.76 -14.41 -2.24
N TYR A 116 17.66 -14.11 -3.54
CA TYR A 116 18.03 -15.06 -4.59
C TYR A 116 19.53 -15.41 -4.58
N ALA A 117 20.40 -14.45 -4.26
CA ALA A 117 21.84 -14.70 -4.21
C ALA A 117 22.29 -15.49 -2.96
N THR A 118 21.62 -15.31 -1.83
CA THR A 118 22.02 -15.91 -0.54
C THR A 118 21.20 -17.14 -0.14
N ASN A 119 20.25 -17.59 -0.97
CA ASN A 119 19.29 -18.66 -0.65
C ASN A 119 18.44 -18.41 0.62
N THR A 120 18.35 -17.17 1.10
CA THR A 120 17.52 -16.77 2.24
C THR A 120 16.23 -16.10 1.78
N LEU A 121 15.54 -16.77 0.84
CA LEU A 121 14.34 -16.24 0.16
C LEU A 121 13.19 -15.91 1.09
N GLU A 122 12.98 -16.67 2.16
CA GLU A 122 11.86 -16.47 3.07
C GLU A 122 11.98 -15.15 3.86
N GLU A 123 13.13 -14.93 4.51
CA GLU A 123 13.40 -13.73 5.30
C GLU A 123 13.43 -12.46 4.43
N THR A 124 14.09 -12.56 3.27
CA THR A 124 14.21 -11.44 2.33
C THR A 124 12.88 -11.11 1.67
N TYR A 125 12.03 -12.10 1.39
CA TYR A 125 10.66 -11.85 0.92
C TYR A 125 9.82 -11.11 1.96
N LEU A 126 9.91 -11.46 3.25
CA LEU A 126 9.22 -10.73 4.32
C LEU A 126 9.66 -9.26 4.35
N LEU A 127 10.95 -9.00 4.20
CA LEU A 127 11.50 -7.65 4.19
C LEU A 127 11.10 -6.88 2.91
N ALA A 128 11.11 -7.52 1.74
CA ALA A 128 10.64 -6.92 0.49
C ALA A 128 9.13 -6.59 0.55
N ARG A 129 8.34 -7.47 1.17
CA ARG A 129 6.91 -7.27 1.44
C ARG A 129 6.67 -6.13 2.41
N LEU A 130 7.54 -5.94 3.41
CA LEU A 130 7.47 -4.80 4.33
C LEU A 130 7.59 -3.47 3.57
N PHE A 131 8.59 -3.32 2.70
CA PHE A 131 8.76 -2.10 1.91
C PHE A 131 7.55 -1.79 1.01
N MET A 132 7.02 -2.81 0.32
CA MET A 132 5.80 -2.65 -0.48
C MET A 132 4.57 -2.39 0.39
N GLY A 133 4.53 -2.94 1.60
CA GLY A 133 3.52 -2.65 2.62
C GLY A 133 3.53 -1.18 3.01
N VAL A 134 4.70 -0.60 3.25
CA VAL A 134 4.84 0.84 3.55
C VAL A 134 4.32 1.69 2.40
N ALA A 135 4.66 1.35 1.15
CA ALA A 135 4.18 2.07 -0.05
C ALA A 135 2.66 1.99 -0.24
N GLN A 136 1.99 0.97 0.30
CA GLN A 136 0.54 0.76 0.21
C GLN A 136 -0.18 1.12 1.51
N SER A 137 0.40 2.01 2.31
CA SER A 137 -0.13 2.32 3.63
C SER A 137 -0.18 3.84 3.86
N PRO A 138 -0.97 4.30 4.84
CA PRO A 138 -0.95 5.69 5.28
C PRO A 138 0.41 6.15 5.85
N LEU A 139 1.39 5.25 6.06
CA LEU A 139 2.65 5.59 6.70
C LEU A 139 3.43 6.67 5.95
N VAL A 140 3.46 6.62 4.61
CA VAL A 140 4.14 7.66 3.81
C VAL A 140 3.55 9.03 4.10
N LEU A 141 2.22 9.12 4.21
CA LEU A 141 1.52 10.36 4.55
C LEU A 141 1.83 10.81 5.98
N MET A 142 1.89 9.89 6.93
CA MET A 142 2.24 10.18 8.33
C MET A 142 3.66 10.72 8.48
N VAL A 143 4.60 10.31 7.64
CA VAL A 143 5.98 10.84 7.62
C VAL A 143 6.05 12.17 6.88
N MET A 144 5.33 12.31 5.76
CA MET A 144 5.39 13.51 4.92
C MET A 144 4.79 14.76 5.58
N ILE A 145 3.68 14.63 6.30
CA ILE A 145 3.02 15.76 6.97
C ILE A 145 3.98 16.49 7.93
N PRO A 146 4.59 15.84 8.95
CA PRO A 146 5.52 16.51 9.85
C PRO A 146 6.80 16.96 9.14
N GLY A 147 7.30 16.19 8.16
CA GLY A 147 8.48 16.57 7.37
C GLY A 147 8.30 17.89 6.62
N ILE A 148 7.16 18.06 5.95
CA ILE A 148 6.82 19.32 5.26
C ILE A 148 6.62 20.46 6.26
N TRP A 149 5.97 20.18 7.39
CA TRP A 149 5.72 21.19 8.42
C TRP A 149 7.03 21.74 9.00
N LEU A 150 8.01 20.87 9.28
CA LEU A 150 9.35 21.26 9.72
C LEU A 150 10.07 22.11 8.65
N ARG A 151 10.03 21.70 7.37
CA ARG A 151 10.64 22.45 6.26
C ARG A 151 10.06 23.86 6.12
N LYS A 152 8.74 24.02 6.27
CA LYS A 152 8.10 25.34 6.22
C LYS A 152 8.41 26.23 7.42
N ARG A 153 8.82 25.65 8.55
CA ARG A 153 9.21 26.41 9.75
C ARG A 153 10.66 26.86 9.74
N SER A 154 11.55 26.15 9.03
CA SER A 154 12.97 26.50 8.92
C SER A 154 13.31 27.40 7.72
N SER A 155 12.31 27.76 6.91
CA SER A 155 12.44 28.61 5.71
C SER A 155 11.68 29.90 5.89
#